data_AF-A0A093YUF8-F1
#
_entry.id   AF-A0A093YUF8-F1
#
_cell.length_a   1.000
_cell.length_b   1.000
_cell.length_c   1.000
_cell.angle_alpha   90.00
_cell.angle_beta   90.00
_cell.angle_gamma   90.00
#
_symmetry.space_group_name_H-M   'P 1'
#
loop_
_entity.id
_entity.type
_entity.pdbx_description
1 polymer ?
#
loop_
_entity_poly.entity_id
_entity_poly.type
_entity_poly.pdbx_seq_one_letter_code
_entity_poly.pdbx_strand_id
1 'polypeptide(L)'
;MTVPRRNQATKLLAKSRESDSSDVLPGLSSSSRCSVQPQKMSAPSTETAAAVPPKALARAKVDLIAWDPESPAHAERMVQHRIACGWKQDYIEGWRVLQREGKMGLHWVVLSEEDPEKETKLAQHLEKYPGDATPILDTATALGCKPRSPSSRSFIPIGHISLDSESPNPGQADASQGLYCITTLYISRAIHGGGLGRAALDATEKMAVNEPLCAKILSLDTLANSSWNRPETWKEIERPEMSAEDWYARCGYKAWKYIEGHIQHRDENGKVHPLDGVFMKKTVA
;
A
#
# COMPACT_ATOMS: atom_id res chain seq x y z
N MET A 1 -7.88 -12.49 43.61
CA MET A 1 -6.92 -11.50 44.13
C MET A 1 -5.52 -11.97 43.78
N THR A 2 -4.55 -11.19 43.25
CA THR A 2 -4.55 -9.87 42.60
C THR A 2 -3.24 -9.78 41.78
N VAL A 3 -3.24 -9.12 40.61
CA VAL A 3 -2.05 -8.93 39.75
C VAL A 3 -1.37 -7.58 40.06
N PRO A 4 -0.03 -7.46 39.93
CA PRO A 4 0.56 -6.45 39.02
C PRO A 4 1.75 -7.03 38.22
N ARG A 5 1.99 -6.79 36.92
CA ARG A 5 1.93 -5.66 35.96
C ARG A 5 3.22 -4.82 35.78
N ARG A 6 3.84 -5.03 34.60
CA ARG A 6 4.38 -4.05 33.59
C ARG A 6 5.78 -3.39 33.71
N ASN A 7 6.52 -3.59 32.59
CA ASN A 7 7.23 -2.62 31.71
C ASN A 7 8.39 -1.73 32.23
N GLN A 8 9.50 -1.64 31.45
CA GLN A 8 9.73 -0.51 30.50
C GLN A 8 11.01 -0.58 29.64
N ALA A 9 10.98 0.20 28.54
CA ALA A 9 12.04 0.72 27.66
C ALA A 9 11.47 2.00 26.95
N THR A 10 12.16 2.84 26.16
CA THR A 10 13.50 2.86 25.54
C THR A 10 13.91 4.34 25.27
N LYS A 11 15.21 4.67 25.12
CA LYS A 11 15.76 6.00 24.69
C LYS A 11 17.23 5.79 24.24
N LEU A 12 17.88 6.49 23.28
CA LEU A 12 17.73 7.76 22.53
C LEU A 12 18.14 7.53 21.04
N LEU A 13 17.65 8.18 19.97
CA LEU A 13 17.54 9.60 19.53
C LEU A 13 18.65 10.01 18.51
N ALA A 14 18.26 10.64 17.39
CA ALA A 14 19.12 11.02 16.24
C ALA A 14 19.08 12.53 15.94
N LYS A 15 19.87 13.02 14.96
CA LYS A 15 19.83 14.43 14.50
C LYS A 15 20.40 14.68 13.08
N SER A 16 19.57 15.24 12.17
CA SER A 16 19.77 16.48 11.32
C SER A 16 20.91 16.55 10.27
N ARG A 17 20.87 17.29 9.13
CA ARG A 17 19.99 18.40 8.61
C ARG A 17 20.31 18.78 7.12
N GLU A 18 19.33 19.37 6.38
CA GLU A 18 19.37 20.50 5.36
C GLU A 18 20.49 20.62 4.26
N SER A 19 20.39 21.29 3.07
CA SER A 19 19.42 22.24 2.41
C SER A 19 19.73 22.50 0.89
N ASP A 20 18.90 23.35 0.21
CA ASP A 20 19.17 24.21 -1.00
C ASP A 20 19.12 23.60 -2.44
N SER A 21 18.81 24.30 -3.56
CA SER A 21 18.31 25.67 -3.86
C SER A 21 17.81 25.84 -5.34
N SER A 22 17.01 26.89 -5.65
CA SER A 22 16.91 27.65 -6.95
C SER A 22 16.61 26.97 -8.33
N ASP A 23 16.11 27.61 -9.43
CA ASP A 23 15.18 28.75 -9.69
C ASP A 23 14.91 28.88 -11.25
N VAL A 24 13.96 29.72 -11.69
CA VAL A 24 13.81 30.41 -13.03
C VAL A 24 13.16 29.70 -14.28
N LEU A 25 12.35 30.50 -15.01
CA LEU A 25 11.55 30.28 -16.27
C LEU A 25 12.32 30.82 -17.54
N PRO A 26 11.77 31.34 -18.69
CA PRO A 26 10.40 31.35 -19.30
C PRO A 26 10.32 31.20 -20.86
N GLY A 27 9.11 31.37 -21.45
CA GLY A 27 8.87 31.85 -22.83
C GLY A 27 8.30 30.86 -23.87
N LEU A 28 7.52 31.20 -24.91
CA LEU A 28 6.62 32.31 -25.29
C LEU A 28 6.12 32.01 -26.75
N SER A 29 4.83 32.29 -27.03
CA SER A 29 4.26 32.81 -28.31
C SER A 29 4.46 32.04 -29.64
N SER A 30 3.44 31.52 -30.37
CA SER A 30 2.22 32.09 -31.02
C SER A 30 2.40 32.61 -32.48
N SER A 31 1.28 32.63 -33.22
CA SER A 31 1.07 33.13 -34.60
C SER A 31 1.49 32.18 -35.75
N SER A 32 0.89 32.21 -36.95
CA SER A 32 -0.12 33.13 -37.50
C SER A 32 -1.09 32.49 -38.52
N ARG A 33 -2.06 33.27 -39.00
CA ARG A 33 -3.15 32.89 -39.92
C ARG A 33 -2.72 32.82 -41.39
N CYS A 34 -3.49 32.09 -42.20
CA CYS A 34 -3.68 32.42 -43.62
C CYS A 34 -5.16 32.22 -44.01
N SER A 35 -5.63 32.93 -45.04
CA SER A 35 -7.06 33.09 -45.38
C SER A 35 -7.33 32.71 -46.83
N VAL A 36 -8.37 31.90 -47.10
CA VAL A 36 -8.91 31.63 -48.44
C VAL A 36 -10.44 31.52 -48.34
N GLN A 37 -11.15 32.04 -49.36
CA GLN A 37 -12.61 32.10 -49.45
C GLN A 37 -13.09 31.43 -50.77
N PRO A 38 -14.40 31.26 -51.01
CA PRO A 38 -15.14 30.04 -50.75
C PRO A 38 -15.42 29.21 -52.01
N GLN A 39 -15.62 27.90 -51.86
CA GLN A 39 -16.17 27.04 -52.93
C GLN A 39 -17.39 26.22 -52.48
N LYS A 40 -18.18 25.83 -53.48
CA LYS A 40 -19.56 25.33 -53.40
C LYS A 40 -19.77 24.16 -52.44
N MET A 41 -20.90 24.19 -51.75
CA MET A 41 -21.45 23.03 -51.05
C MET A 41 -21.84 21.94 -52.07
N SER A 42 -21.12 20.83 -52.03
CA SER A 42 -21.55 19.52 -52.53
C SER A 42 -21.49 18.56 -51.36
N ALA A 43 -22.62 17.95 -50.98
CA ALA A 43 -22.67 17.07 -49.82
C ALA A 43 -21.95 15.73 -50.10
N PRO A 44 -20.95 15.33 -49.30
CA PRO A 44 -20.45 13.97 -49.32
C PRO A 44 -21.35 13.09 -48.43
N SER A 45 -21.93 12.05 -49.04
CA SER A 45 -22.44 10.89 -48.31
C SER A 45 -21.27 10.04 -47.80
N THR A 46 -21.53 9.17 -46.82
CA THR A 46 -20.53 8.35 -46.08
C THR A 46 -19.55 9.23 -45.26
N GLU A 47 -19.19 8.88 -44.02
CA GLU A 47 -19.12 7.57 -43.40
C GLU A 47 -19.41 7.70 -41.89
N THR A 48 -20.25 6.82 -41.33
CA THR A 48 -20.50 6.82 -39.88
C THR A 48 -19.23 6.34 -39.19
N ALA A 49 -18.42 7.27 -38.68
CA ALA A 49 -17.27 6.97 -37.86
C ALA A 49 -17.73 6.15 -36.65
N ALA A 50 -17.51 4.84 -36.70
CA ALA A 50 -17.75 3.95 -35.58
C ALA A 50 -16.86 4.42 -34.44
N ALA A 51 -17.47 5.01 -33.41
CA ALA A 51 -16.75 5.46 -32.24
C ALA A 51 -15.98 4.27 -31.67
N VAL A 52 -14.64 4.34 -31.74
CA VAL A 52 -13.78 3.34 -31.13
C VAL A 52 -14.22 3.24 -29.67
N PRO A 53 -14.69 2.06 -29.19
CA PRO A 53 -15.15 1.95 -27.82
C PRO A 53 -14.02 2.38 -26.90
N PRO A 54 -14.28 3.20 -25.86
CA PRO A 54 -13.23 3.71 -25.00
C PRO A 54 -12.42 2.53 -24.49
N LYS A 55 -11.13 2.50 -24.83
CA LYS A 55 -10.23 1.40 -24.52
C LYS A 55 -10.29 1.18 -23.02
N ALA A 56 -10.91 0.07 -22.60
CA ALA A 56 -11.11 -0.22 -21.20
C ALA A 56 -9.77 -0.11 -20.48
N LEU A 57 -9.67 0.80 -19.51
CA LEU A 57 -8.44 1.04 -18.77
C LEU A 57 -7.94 -0.30 -18.24
N ALA A 58 -6.76 -0.71 -18.72
CA ALA A 58 -6.25 -2.03 -18.43
C ALA A 58 -6.02 -2.13 -16.92
N ARG A 59 -6.58 -3.19 -16.31
CA ARG A 59 -6.46 -3.37 -14.86
C ARG A 59 -4.99 -3.52 -14.51
N ALA A 60 -4.55 -2.73 -13.53
CA ALA A 60 -3.20 -2.86 -12.99
C ALA A 60 -2.95 -4.27 -12.45
N LYS A 61 -1.72 -4.77 -12.62
CA LYS A 61 -1.31 -6.11 -12.22
C LYS A 61 -0.10 -6.06 -11.30
N VAL A 62 -0.15 -6.86 -10.25
CA VAL A 62 0.96 -7.00 -9.30
C VAL A 62 1.22 -8.47 -9.02
N ASP A 63 2.48 -8.78 -8.77
CA ASP A 63 2.89 -10.04 -8.18
C ASP A 63 3.00 -9.86 -6.65
N LEU A 64 2.91 -10.96 -5.90
CA LEU A 64 3.24 -10.99 -4.48
C LEU A 64 4.45 -11.89 -4.28
N ILE A 65 5.52 -11.35 -3.68
CA ILE A 65 6.74 -12.10 -3.35
C ILE A 65 6.86 -12.16 -1.82
N ALA A 66 7.15 -13.34 -1.26
CA ALA A 66 7.29 -13.50 0.18
C ALA A 66 8.43 -12.61 0.73
N TRP A 67 8.18 -11.93 1.85
CA TRP A 67 9.21 -11.18 2.55
C TRP A 67 10.07 -12.11 3.40
N ASP A 68 11.37 -11.99 3.26
CA ASP A 68 12.36 -12.80 3.97
C ASP A 68 12.78 -12.13 5.29
N PRO A 69 12.44 -12.70 6.47
CA PRO A 69 12.84 -12.15 7.75
C PRO A 69 14.33 -12.36 8.07
N GLU A 70 15.07 -13.16 7.31
CA GLU A 70 16.51 -13.37 7.51
C GLU A 70 17.37 -12.48 6.62
N SER A 71 16.88 -12.06 5.45
CA SER A 71 17.62 -11.22 4.50
C SER A 71 17.78 -9.77 4.98
N PRO A 72 19.01 -9.26 5.17
CA PRO A 72 19.24 -7.87 5.55
C PRO A 72 18.68 -6.88 4.53
N ALA A 73 18.75 -7.21 3.22
CA ALA A 73 18.23 -6.36 2.16
C ALA A 73 16.69 -6.23 2.22
N HIS A 74 15.98 -7.30 2.61
CA HIS A 74 14.53 -7.25 2.82
C HIS A 74 14.16 -6.45 4.06
N ALA A 75 14.94 -6.55 5.15
CA ALA A 75 14.72 -5.76 6.36
C ALA A 75 14.98 -4.27 6.12
N GLU A 76 16.09 -3.91 5.45
CA GLU A 76 16.45 -2.52 5.14
C GLU A 76 15.43 -1.87 4.20
N ARG A 77 15.04 -2.54 3.11
CA ARG A 77 13.98 -2.04 2.21
C ARG A 77 12.64 -1.87 2.95
N MET A 78 12.35 -2.73 3.92
CA MET A 78 11.12 -2.61 4.71
C MET A 78 11.16 -1.35 5.60
N VAL A 79 12.30 -1.05 6.22
CA VAL A 79 12.51 0.21 6.96
C VAL A 79 12.29 1.41 6.03
N GLN A 80 12.89 1.42 4.83
CA GLN A 80 12.70 2.47 3.81
C GLN A 80 11.21 2.67 3.47
N HIS A 81 10.47 1.58 3.21
CA HIS A 81 9.03 1.63 2.93
C HIS A 81 8.20 2.11 4.13
N ARG A 82 8.59 1.81 5.37
CA ARG A 82 7.89 2.32 6.57
C ARG A 82 8.17 3.79 6.86
N ILE A 83 9.38 4.27 6.58
CA ILE A 83 9.71 5.71 6.59
C ILE A 83 8.84 6.43 5.55
N ALA A 84 8.82 5.96 4.30
CA ALA A 84 7.99 6.53 3.21
C ALA A 84 6.48 6.44 3.47
N CYS A 85 6.03 5.41 4.21
CA CYS A 85 4.66 5.29 4.69
C CYS A 85 4.33 6.38 5.73
N GLY A 86 5.27 6.69 6.63
CA GLY A 86 5.11 7.63 7.75
C GLY A 86 4.59 6.99 9.05
N TRP A 87 4.66 5.65 9.18
CA TRP A 87 4.02 4.93 10.28
C TRP A 87 4.81 3.70 10.74
N LYS A 88 4.97 3.51 12.06
CA LYS A 88 5.48 2.28 12.70
C LYS A 88 6.84 1.79 12.12
N GLN A 89 7.77 2.69 11.82
CA GLN A 89 9.10 2.31 11.31
C GLN A 89 9.91 1.46 12.28
N ASP A 90 9.74 1.65 13.59
CA ASP A 90 10.50 0.94 14.63
C ASP A 90 10.02 -0.51 14.87
N TYR A 91 9.04 -1.00 14.10
CA TYR A 91 8.37 -2.29 14.33
C TYR A 91 8.95 -3.47 13.52
N ILE A 92 9.93 -3.24 12.63
CA ILE A 92 10.41 -4.26 11.69
C ILE A 92 10.97 -5.49 12.39
N GLU A 93 11.78 -5.31 13.44
CA GLU A 93 12.32 -6.45 14.21
C GLU A 93 11.20 -7.26 14.89
N GLY A 94 10.11 -6.62 15.31
CA GLY A 94 8.90 -7.32 15.78
C GLY A 94 8.23 -8.13 14.66
N TRP A 95 8.15 -7.60 13.44
CA TRP A 95 7.62 -8.32 12.28
C TRP A 95 8.50 -9.49 11.87
N ARG A 96 9.83 -9.41 11.99
CA ARG A 96 10.74 -10.55 11.76
C ARG A 96 10.38 -11.71 12.70
N VAL A 97 10.15 -11.43 13.98
CA VAL A 97 9.71 -12.44 14.96
C VAL A 97 8.35 -13.03 14.58
N LEU A 98 7.34 -12.21 14.28
CA LEU A 98 6.00 -12.69 13.93
C LEU A 98 5.98 -13.51 12.61
N GLN A 99 6.82 -13.16 11.63
CA GLN A 99 6.97 -13.91 10.37
C GLN A 99 7.60 -15.29 10.62
N ARG A 100 8.66 -15.36 11.46
CA ARG A 100 9.31 -16.61 11.90
C ARG A 100 8.36 -17.52 12.68
N GLU A 101 7.50 -16.94 13.51
CA GLU A 101 6.47 -17.64 14.28
C GLU A 101 5.22 -17.99 13.46
N GLY A 102 5.16 -17.60 12.17
CA GLY A 102 4.02 -17.90 11.29
C GLY A 102 2.73 -17.14 11.63
N LYS A 103 2.84 -16.14 12.49
CA LYS A 103 1.77 -15.24 12.93
C LYS A 103 1.51 -14.14 11.92
N MET A 104 2.56 -13.72 11.22
CA MET A 104 2.53 -12.73 10.14
C MET A 104 2.82 -13.40 8.79
N GLY A 105 2.14 -12.91 7.74
CA GLY A 105 2.30 -13.37 6.35
C GLY A 105 2.65 -12.22 5.42
N LEU A 106 3.82 -11.60 5.63
CA LEU A 106 4.25 -10.41 4.90
C LEU A 106 4.74 -10.74 3.48
N HIS A 107 4.23 -9.99 2.50
CA HIS A 107 4.59 -10.03 1.09
C HIS A 107 5.01 -8.64 0.59
N TRP A 108 6.02 -8.62 -0.27
CA TRP A 108 6.26 -7.51 -1.19
C TRP A 108 5.19 -7.45 -2.26
N VAL A 109 4.76 -6.23 -2.60
CA VAL A 109 3.99 -5.92 -3.80
C VAL A 109 4.96 -5.46 -4.88
N VAL A 110 4.89 -6.09 -6.04
CA VAL A 110 5.76 -5.82 -7.19
C VAL A 110 4.91 -5.59 -8.44
N LEU A 111 5.33 -4.69 -9.32
CA LEU A 111 4.71 -4.56 -10.64
C LEU A 111 4.91 -5.85 -11.42
N SER A 112 3.82 -6.44 -11.91
CA SER A 112 3.88 -7.66 -12.70
C SER A 112 4.45 -7.36 -14.09
N GLU A 113 5.21 -8.29 -14.68
CA GLU A 113 5.70 -8.16 -16.07
C GLU A 113 4.54 -8.04 -17.09
N GLU A 114 3.33 -8.44 -16.70
CA GLU A 114 2.12 -8.30 -17.50
C GLU A 114 1.37 -6.95 -17.32
N ASP A 115 1.84 -6.04 -16.46
CA ASP A 115 1.22 -4.71 -16.30
C ASP A 115 1.61 -3.81 -17.48
N PRO A 116 0.64 -3.28 -18.25
CA PRO A 116 0.92 -2.54 -19.49
C PRO A 116 1.55 -1.17 -19.26
N GLU A 117 1.64 -0.70 -18.02
CA GLU A 117 2.25 0.57 -17.63
C GLU A 117 3.43 0.35 -16.67
N LYS A 118 3.94 -0.90 -16.54
CA LYS A 118 5.02 -1.28 -15.61
C LYS A 118 6.18 -0.30 -15.64
N GLU A 119 6.77 -0.06 -16.80
CA GLU A 119 7.97 0.78 -16.92
C GLU A 119 7.70 2.25 -16.55
N THR A 120 6.52 2.78 -16.88
CA THR A 120 6.11 4.14 -16.50
C THR A 120 5.89 4.27 -14.99
N LYS A 121 5.18 3.31 -14.38
CA LYS A 121 4.96 3.26 -12.93
C LYS A 121 6.27 3.06 -12.17
N LEU A 122 7.17 2.23 -12.68
CA LEU A 122 8.48 2.00 -12.09
C LEU A 122 9.34 3.27 -12.15
N ALA A 123 9.38 3.97 -13.29
CA ALA A 123 10.09 5.23 -13.42
C ALA A 123 9.58 6.29 -12.43
N GLN A 124 8.25 6.48 -12.33
CA GLN A 124 7.63 7.39 -11.35
C GLN A 124 7.97 7.03 -9.90
N HIS A 125 7.96 5.74 -9.56
CA HIS A 125 8.35 5.26 -8.25
C HIS A 125 9.83 5.55 -7.93
N LEU A 126 10.74 5.28 -8.87
CA LEU A 126 12.18 5.50 -8.67
C LEU A 126 12.57 6.98 -8.69
N GLU A 127 11.83 7.83 -9.39
CA GLU A 127 11.99 9.29 -9.33
C GLU A 127 11.70 9.82 -7.92
N LYS A 128 10.62 9.36 -7.27
CA LYS A 128 10.25 9.76 -5.89
C LYS A 128 11.06 9.03 -4.82
N TYR A 129 11.53 7.81 -5.10
CA TYR A 129 12.21 6.93 -4.14
C TYR A 129 13.49 6.32 -4.76
N PRO A 130 14.53 7.14 -5.04
CA PRO A 130 15.74 6.65 -5.73
C PRO A 130 16.53 5.60 -4.93
N GLY A 131 16.36 5.55 -3.60
CA GLY A 131 16.91 4.48 -2.76
C GLY A 131 16.37 3.08 -3.08
N ASP A 132 15.21 3.00 -3.75
CA ASP A 132 14.59 1.72 -4.13
C ASP A 132 15.16 1.13 -5.43
N ALA A 133 15.98 1.90 -6.17
CA ALA A 133 16.48 1.55 -7.51
C ALA A 133 17.36 0.29 -7.54
N THR A 134 18.03 -0.05 -6.43
CA THR A 134 18.75 -1.33 -6.31
C THR A 134 17.74 -2.46 -6.11
N PRO A 135 17.65 -3.45 -7.02
CA PRO A 135 16.76 -4.60 -6.84
C PRO A 135 17.19 -5.49 -5.67
N ILE A 136 16.24 -6.21 -5.09
CA ILE A 136 16.47 -7.28 -4.11
C ILE A 136 16.08 -8.64 -4.70
N LEU A 137 16.61 -9.73 -4.13
CA LEU A 137 16.33 -11.09 -4.59
C LEU A 137 15.22 -11.75 -3.76
N ASP A 138 14.39 -12.60 -4.37
CA ASP A 138 13.51 -13.50 -3.61
C ASP A 138 14.35 -14.58 -2.94
N THR A 139 14.63 -14.41 -1.65
CA THR A 139 15.42 -15.31 -0.80
C THR A 139 14.57 -16.03 0.25
N ALA A 140 13.27 -15.72 0.35
CA ALA A 140 12.39 -16.23 1.40
C ALA A 140 12.21 -17.76 1.31
N THR A 141 12.74 -18.48 2.29
CA THR A 141 12.65 -19.95 2.43
C THR A 141 11.41 -20.42 3.20
N ALA A 142 10.66 -19.51 3.80
CA ALA A 142 9.40 -19.79 4.49
C ALA A 142 8.43 -18.61 4.40
N LEU A 143 7.13 -18.90 4.57
CA LEU A 143 6.04 -17.93 4.68
C LEU A 143 4.97 -18.53 5.59
N GLY A 144 4.52 -17.82 6.63
CA GLY A 144 3.49 -18.32 7.55
C GLY A 144 3.85 -19.67 8.21
N CYS A 145 5.11 -19.83 8.64
CA CYS A 145 5.70 -21.11 9.09
C CYS A 145 5.69 -22.27 8.07
N LYS A 146 5.32 -22.06 6.80
CA LYS A 146 5.39 -23.08 5.75
C LYS A 146 6.67 -22.92 4.93
N PRO A 147 7.50 -23.97 4.80
CA PRO A 147 8.65 -23.95 3.89
C PRO A 147 8.23 -23.67 2.45
N ARG A 148 9.06 -22.92 1.72
CA ARG A 148 8.94 -22.67 0.28
C ARG A 148 10.33 -22.65 -0.36
N SER A 149 10.39 -22.95 -1.66
CA SER A 149 11.59 -22.67 -2.44
C SER A 149 11.58 -21.20 -2.86
N PRO A 150 12.62 -20.40 -2.51
CA PRO A 150 12.77 -19.06 -3.07
C PRO A 150 13.00 -19.14 -4.59
N SER A 151 12.42 -18.19 -5.34
CA SER A 151 12.57 -18.15 -6.80
C SER A 151 13.90 -17.57 -7.26
N SER A 152 14.65 -16.89 -6.37
CA SER A 152 15.86 -16.12 -6.69
C SER A 152 15.64 -15.03 -7.75
N ARG A 153 14.38 -14.68 -8.08
CA ARG A 153 14.04 -13.56 -8.97
C ARG A 153 14.55 -12.25 -8.37
N SER A 154 15.17 -11.43 -9.20
CA SER A 154 15.50 -10.03 -8.88
C SER A 154 14.29 -9.14 -9.11
N PHE A 155 14.00 -8.23 -8.17
CA PHE A 155 12.82 -7.37 -8.24
C PHE A 155 12.97 -6.04 -7.47
N ILE A 156 12.15 -5.05 -7.83
CA ILE A 156 12.03 -3.76 -7.13
C ILE A 156 10.63 -3.71 -6.47
N PRO A 157 10.53 -3.84 -5.13
CA PRO A 157 9.24 -3.73 -4.44
C PRO A 157 8.71 -2.30 -4.49
N ILE A 158 7.45 -2.15 -4.90
CA ILE A 158 6.72 -0.88 -4.92
C ILE A 158 5.78 -0.70 -3.71
N GLY A 159 5.72 -1.69 -2.83
CA GLY A 159 4.89 -1.68 -1.63
C GLY A 159 4.91 -3.03 -0.93
N HIS A 160 4.04 -3.21 0.05
CA HIS A 160 3.91 -4.46 0.81
C HIS A 160 2.51 -4.65 1.37
N ILE A 161 2.12 -5.91 1.57
CA ILE A 161 0.87 -6.33 2.21
C ILE A 161 1.14 -7.50 3.15
N SER A 162 0.38 -7.61 4.24
CA SER A 162 0.44 -8.75 5.17
C SER A 162 -0.92 -9.45 5.29
N LEU A 163 -0.86 -10.75 5.58
CA LEU A 163 -2.02 -11.57 5.87
C LEU A 163 -1.70 -12.47 7.06
N ASP A 164 -2.32 -12.16 8.20
CA ASP A 164 -1.85 -12.58 9.52
C ASP A 164 -2.85 -13.52 10.19
N SER A 165 -2.33 -14.56 10.82
CA SER A 165 -3.09 -15.62 11.50
C SER A 165 -3.45 -15.26 12.94
N GLU A 166 -2.72 -14.30 13.53
CA GLU A 166 -2.97 -13.71 14.84
C GLU A 166 -3.09 -12.17 14.74
N SER A 167 -3.79 -11.56 15.71
CA SER A 167 -3.83 -10.10 15.88
C SER A 167 -3.90 -9.77 17.36
N PRO A 168 -3.27 -8.67 17.82
CA PRO A 168 -3.43 -8.18 19.19
C PRO A 168 -4.87 -7.72 19.52
N ASN A 169 -5.73 -7.53 18.53
CA ASN A 169 -7.12 -7.09 18.73
C ASN A 169 -8.08 -8.30 18.77
N PRO A 170 -8.81 -8.51 19.88
CA PRO A 170 -9.73 -9.65 20.00
C PRO A 170 -10.78 -9.72 18.89
N GLY A 171 -10.91 -10.89 18.29
CA GLY A 171 -11.87 -11.18 17.21
C GLY A 171 -11.47 -10.62 15.84
N GLN A 172 -10.24 -10.14 15.64
CA GLN A 172 -9.75 -9.70 14.34
C GLN A 172 -9.11 -10.84 13.53
N ALA A 173 -8.33 -11.73 14.17
CA ALA A 173 -7.77 -12.94 13.54
C ALA A 173 -8.11 -14.20 14.37
N ASP A 174 -8.38 -15.29 13.67
CA ASP A 174 -8.51 -16.66 14.20
C ASP A 174 -8.38 -17.64 13.02
N ALA A 175 -7.15 -18.07 12.73
CA ALA A 175 -6.88 -19.00 11.63
C ALA A 175 -7.63 -20.34 11.77
N SER A 176 -8.00 -20.78 12.98
CA SER A 176 -8.77 -22.02 13.17
C SER A 176 -10.19 -21.93 12.59
N GLN A 177 -10.73 -20.72 12.50
CA GLN A 177 -12.04 -20.42 11.91
C GLN A 177 -11.95 -19.95 10.45
N GLY A 178 -10.74 -19.85 9.89
CA GLY A 178 -10.49 -19.25 8.58
C GLY A 178 -10.65 -17.72 8.58
N LEU A 179 -10.39 -17.07 9.73
CA LEU A 179 -10.40 -15.61 9.88
C LEU A 179 -8.96 -15.09 9.93
N TYR A 180 -8.56 -14.30 8.93
CA TYR A 180 -7.22 -13.71 8.84
C TYR A 180 -7.28 -12.18 8.82
N CYS A 181 -6.21 -11.52 9.26
CA CYS A 181 -6.11 -10.07 9.37
C CYS A 181 -5.13 -9.47 8.36
N ILE A 182 -5.54 -8.45 7.62
CA ILE A 182 -4.64 -7.58 6.84
C ILE A 182 -4.18 -6.45 7.75
N THR A 183 -3.00 -6.61 8.37
CA THR A 183 -2.46 -5.66 9.35
C THR A 183 -1.70 -4.51 8.68
N THR A 184 -1.16 -4.74 7.49
CA THR A 184 -0.43 -3.73 6.70
C THR A 184 -0.80 -3.82 5.23
N LEU A 185 -1.05 -2.67 4.61
CA LEU A 185 -1.02 -2.46 3.18
C LEU A 185 -0.34 -1.11 2.94
N TYR A 186 0.71 -1.11 2.11
CA TYR A 186 1.40 0.07 1.63
C TYR A 186 1.67 -0.07 0.14
N ILE A 187 1.51 1.02 -0.60
CA ILE A 187 1.91 1.17 -1.99
C ILE A 187 2.63 2.52 -2.09
N SER A 188 3.69 2.57 -2.89
CA SER A 188 4.44 3.78 -3.24
C SER A 188 3.51 4.95 -3.58
N ARG A 189 3.63 6.06 -2.83
CA ARG A 189 2.80 7.27 -3.05
C ARG A 189 3.01 7.92 -4.41
N ALA A 190 4.09 7.57 -5.13
CA ALA A 190 4.35 8.08 -6.48
C ALA A 190 3.35 7.57 -7.52
N ILE A 191 2.73 6.43 -7.25
CA ILE A 191 1.89 5.67 -8.20
C ILE A 191 0.53 5.31 -7.58
N HIS A 192 0.05 6.16 -6.66
CA HIS A 192 -1.34 6.13 -6.20
C HIS A 192 -2.30 6.52 -7.33
N GLY A 193 -3.58 6.20 -7.18
CA GLY A 193 -4.58 6.34 -8.25
C GLY A 193 -4.50 5.25 -9.34
N GLY A 194 -3.31 4.72 -9.65
CA GLY A 194 -3.07 3.68 -10.67
C GLY A 194 -3.59 2.27 -10.37
N GLY A 195 -4.59 2.10 -9.50
CA GLY A 195 -5.25 0.81 -9.21
C GLY A 195 -4.44 -0.23 -8.42
N LEU A 196 -3.16 0.00 -8.17
CA LEU A 196 -2.22 -0.98 -7.59
C LEU A 196 -2.62 -1.50 -6.20
N GLY A 197 -3.13 -0.65 -5.31
CA GLY A 197 -3.63 -1.09 -4.01
C GLY A 197 -4.79 -2.09 -4.12
N ARG A 198 -5.65 -1.92 -5.13
CA ARG A 198 -6.74 -2.85 -5.40
C ARG A 198 -6.24 -4.16 -6.01
N ALA A 199 -5.24 -4.09 -6.88
CA ALA A 199 -4.58 -5.27 -7.44
C ALA A 199 -3.90 -6.12 -6.34
N ALA A 200 -3.19 -5.48 -5.40
CA ALA A 200 -2.56 -6.16 -4.26
C ALA A 200 -3.58 -6.81 -3.32
N LEU A 201 -4.69 -6.12 -3.05
CA LEU A 201 -5.79 -6.65 -2.24
C LEU A 201 -6.49 -7.82 -2.92
N ASP A 202 -6.86 -7.70 -4.20
CA ASP A 202 -7.45 -8.80 -4.98
C ASP A 202 -6.51 -10.02 -5.07
N ALA A 203 -5.20 -9.81 -5.22
CA ALA A 203 -4.20 -10.88 -5.23
C ALA A 203 -4.09 -11.59 -3.87
N THR A 204 -4.12 -10.82 -2.77
CA THR A 204 -4.09 -11.34 -1.40
C THR A 204 -5.37 -12.12 -1.06
N GLU A 205 -6.54 -11.60 -1.45
CA GLU A 205 -7.83 -12.29 -1.30
C GLU A 205 -7.86 -13.60 -2.09
N LYS A 206 -7.40 -13.60 -3.35
CA LYS A 206 -7.30 -14.79 -4.19
C LYS A 206 -6.35 -15.83 -3.59
N MET A 207 -5.23 -15.41 -3.01
CA MET A 207 -4.32 -16.31 -2.30
C MET A 207 -4.97 -16.89 -1.04
N ALA A 208 -5.62 -16.05 -0.24
CA ALA A 208 -6.15 -16.40 1.07
C ALA A 208 -7.20 -17.53 1.04
N VAL A 209 -8.06 -17.57 0.03
CA VAL A 209 -9.14 -18.59 -0.09
C VAL A 209 -8.63 -19.99 -0.44
N ASN A 210 -7.39 -20.11 -0.92
CA ASN A 210 -6.78 -21.38 -1.32
C ASN A 210 -6.01 -22.04 -0.16
N GLU A 211 -5.64 -23.31 -0.32
CA GLU A 211 -4.69 -23.96 0.58
C GLU A 211 -3.34 -23.21 0.58
N PRO A 212 -2.65 -23.10 1.73
CA PRO A 212 -2.95 -23.75 3.01
C PRO A 212 -3.87 -22.94 3.94
N LEU A 213 -4.37 -21.77 3.51
CA LEU A 213 -5.05 -20.81 4.39
C LEU A 213 -6.56 -21.03 4.47
N CYS A 214 -7.21 -21.37 3.35
CA CYS A 214 -8.65 -21.64 3.26
C CYS A 214 -9.52 -20.58 3.97
N ALA A 215 -9.12 -19.30 3.82
CA ALA A 215 -9.75 -18.18 4.50
C ALA A 215 -11.20 -18.01 4.05
N LYS A 216 -12.08 -17.81 5.03
CA LYS A 216 -13.50 -17.51 4.85
C LYS A 216 -13.78 -16.02 5.03
N ILE A 217 -13.05 -15.39 5.94
CA ILE A 217 -13.22 -13.98 6.30
C ILE A 217 -11.84 -13.32 6.37
N LEU A 218 -11.69 -12.20 5.68
CA LEU A 218 -10.59 -11.27 5.92
C LEU A 218 -11.07 -10.10 6.76
N SER A 219 -10.22 -9.63 7.66
CA SER A 219 -10.45 -8.45 8.49
C SER A 219 -9.31 -7.45 8.37
N LEU A 220 -9.53 -6.23 8.84
CA LEU A 220 -8.54 -5.17 8.96
C LEU A 220 -9.00 -4.12 9.95
N ASP A 221 -8.10 -3.25 10.37
CA ASP A 221 -8.42 -1.99 11.04
C ASP A 221 -7.79 -0.82 10.28
N THR A 222 -8.46 0.32 10.29
CA THR A 222 -7.99 1.52 9.58
C THR A 222 -8.47 2.81 10.26
N LEU A 223 -7.97 3.95 9.78
CA LEU A 223 -8.36 5.27 10.25
C LEU A 223 -9.83 5.53 9.93
N ALA A 224 -10.64 5.75 10.96
CA ALA A 224 -12.07 6.01 10.80
C ALA A 224 -12.34 7.41 10.21
N ASN A 225 -13.47 7.54 9.50
CA ASN A 225 -13.93 8.76 8.88
C ASN A 225 -14.06 9.96 9.85
N SER A 226 -14.32 9.69 11.13
CA SER A 226 -14.35 10.69 12.21
C SER A 226 -12.99 11.35 12.46
N SER A 227 -11.89 10.63 12.27
CA SER A 227 -10.52 11.15 12.38
C SER A 227 -9.94 11.54 11.01
N TRP A 228 -10.45 10.97 9.92
CA TRP A 228 -10.14 11.43 8.56
C TRP A 228 -10.59 12.87 8.30
N ASN A 229 -11.74 13.28 8.85
CA ASN A 229 -12.29 14.62 8.65
C ASN A 229 -11.71 15.70 9.57
N ARG A 230 -10.78 15.34 10.45
CA ARG A 230 -10.04 16.26 11.32
C ARG A 230 -8.88 16.93 10.54
N PRO A 231 -8.90 18.25 10.29
CA PRO A 231 -7.85 18.91 9.51
C PRO A 231 -6.46 18.80 10.14
N GLU A 232 -6.38 18.70 11.47
CA GLU A 232 -5.14 18.55 12.22
C GLU A 232 -4.39 17.25 11.92
N THR A 233 -5.08 16.19 11.51
CA THR A 233 -4.47 14.88 11.14
C THR A 233 -3.59 14.97 9.89
N TRP A 234 -3.76 16.01 9.06
CA TRP A 234 -3.14 16.15 7.74
C TRP A 234 -2.14 17.31 7.63
N LYS A 235 -1.73 17.89 8.76
CA LYS A 235 -0.77 19.00 8.78
C LYS A 235 0.65 18.59 8.38
N GLU A 236 1.04 17.37 8.74
CA GLU A 236 2.39 16.83 8.55
C GLU A 236 2.46 15.78 7.43
N ILE A 237 1.30 15.34 6.91
CA ILE A 237 1.19 14.28 5.90
C ILE A 237 0.15 14.68 4.85
N GLU A 238 0.54 14.60 3.58
CA GLU A 238 -0.35 14.72 2.42
C GLU A 238 -1.63 13.88 2.62
N ARG A 239 -2.79 14.55 2.64
CA ARG A 239 -4.11 13.92 2.74
C ARG A 239 -4.44 13.21 1.42
N PRO A 240 -4.64 11.88 1.40
CA PRO A 240 -5.13 11.20 0.21
C PRO A 240 -6.51 11.71 -0.22
N GLU A 241 -6.90 11.48 -1.47
CA GLU A 241 -8.20 11.94 -2.00
C GLU A 241 -9.41 11.25 -1.32
N MET A 242 -9.24 10.01 -0.89
CA MET A 242 -10.28 9.16 -0.31
C MET A 242 -9.82 8.59 1.04
N SER A 243 -10.74 8.48 2.00
CA SER A 243 -10.43 7.82 3.27
C SER A 243 -10.16 6.33 3.07
N ALA A 244 -9.34 5.76 3.94
CA ALA A 244 -9.08 4.33 3.90
C ALA A 244 -10.36 3.52 4.21
N GLU A 245 -11.21 4.00 5.13
CA GLU A 245 -12.52 3.41 5.41
C GLU A 245 -13.41 3.33 4.15
N ASP A 246 -13.58 4.43 3.43
CA ASP A 246 -14.38 4.48 2.21
C ASP A 246 -13.77 3.62 1.09
N TRP A 247 -12.44 3.59 1.00
CA TRP A 247 -11.72 2.77 0.03
C TRP A 247 -11.91 1.27 0.28
N TYR A 248 -11.78 0.82 1.53
CA TYR A 248 -12.05 -0.57 1.90
C TYR A 248 -13.54 -0.92 1.77
N ALA A 249 -14.46 0.02 2.04
CA ALA A 249 -15.89 -0.16 1.78
C ALA A 249 -16.17 -0.41 0.29
N ARG A 250 -15.54 0.35 -0.62
CA ARG A 250 -15.59 0.10 -2.08
C ARG A 250 -14.95 -1.23 -2.50
N CYS A 251 -14.07 -1.80 -1.68
CA CYS A 251 -13.51 -3.13 -1.88
C CYS A 251 -14.39 -4.27 -1.30
N GLY A 252 -15.53 -3.93 -0.68
CA GLY A 252 -16.51 -4.89 -0.14
C GLY A 252 -16.37 -5.19 1.35
N TYR A 253 -15.47 -4.50 2.07
CA TYR A 253 -15.34 -4.64 3.52
C TYR A 253 -16.44 -3.85 4.24
N LYS A 254 -16.96 -4.40 5.33
CA LYS A 254 -18.01 -3.79 6.16
C LYS A 254 -17.46 -3.53 7.56
N ALA A 255 -17.70 -2.34 8.08
CA ALA A 255 -17.39 -2.01 9.47
C ALA A 255 -18.18 -2.89 10.44
N TRP A 256 -17.54 -3.38 11.50
CA TRP A 256 -18.17 -4.21 12.55
C TRP A 256 -17.83 -3.78 13.97
N LYS A 257 -16.83 -2.91 14.15
CA LYS A 257 -16.43 -2.35 15.44
C LYS A 257 -15.73 -1.00 15.22
N TYR A 258 -15.98 -0.06 16.13
CA TYR A 258 -15.32 1.23 16.20
C TYR A 258 -14.63 1.36 17.56
N ILE A 259 -13.46 2.00 17.60
CA ILE A 259 -12.70 2.28 18.82
C ILE A 259 -12.13 3.69 18.74
N GLU A 260 -12.57 4.57 19.64
CA GLU A 260 -12.01 5.92 19.81
C GLU A 260 -10.53 5.83 20.23
N GLY A 261 -9.67 6.63 19.59
CA GLY A 261 -8.25 6.69 19.93
C GLY A 261 -7.45 5.39 19.75
N HIS A 262 -7.94 4.42 18.96
CA HIS A 262 -7.24 3.16 18.67
C HIS A 262 -5.84 3.35 18.05
N ILE A 263 -5.73 4.27 17.10
CA ILE A 263 -4.49 4.53 16.37
C ILE A 263 -3.72 5.64 17.09
N GLN A 264 -2.55 5.29 17.63
CA GLN A 264 -1.66 6.22 18.32
C GLN A 264 -0.67 6.81 17.31
N HIS A 265 -1.01 7.93 16.69
CA HIS A 265 -0.09 8.68 15.82
C HIS A 265 0.88 9.49 16.69
N ARG A 266 2.15 9.63 16.28
CA ARG A 266 3.15 10.43 17.00
C ARG A 266 3.76 11.42 16.03
N ASP A 267 3.64 12.70 16.35
CA ASP A 267 4.17 13.81 15.52
C ASP A 267 5.69 13.97 15.66
N GLU A 268 6.27 14.87 14.86
CA GLU A 268 7.70 15.21 14.89
C GLU A 268 8.18 15.70 16.28
N ASN A 269 7.29 16.30 17.07
CA ASN A 269 7.57 16.76 18.44
C ASN A 269 7.47 15.63 19.48
N GLY A 270 7.11 14.42 19.06
CA GLY A 270 6.92 13.27 19.91
C GLY A 270 5.62 13.29 20.74
N LYS A 271 4.70 14.22 20.46
CA LYS A 271 3.35 14.23 21.05
C LYS A 271 2.51 13.16 20.36
N VAL A 272 1.69 12.48 21.15
CA VAL A 272 0.82 11.41 20.67
C VAL A 272 -0.58 11.98 20.44
N HIS A 273 -1.11 11.76 19.23
CA HIS A 273 -2.46 12.12 18.82
C HIS A 273 -3.30 10.83 18.73
N PRO A 274 -4.32 10.67 19.59
CA PRO A 274 -5.23 9.53 19.51
C PRO A 274 -6.18 9.74 18.32
N LEU A 275 -6.11 8.82 17.35
CA LEU A 275 -6.96 8.77 16.18
C LEU A 275 -7.89 7.56 16.25
N ASP A 276 -9.12 7.74 15.80
CA ASP A 276 -10.17 6.72 15.85
C ASP A 276 -9.92 5.60 14.84
N GLY A 277 -10.14 4.37 15.27
CA GLY A 277 -10.01 3.17 14.45
C GLY A 277 -11.36 2.55 14.14
N VAL A 278 -11.57 2.20 12.88
CA VAL A 278 -12.67 1.35 12.43
C VAL A 278 -12.13 -0.02 12.03
N PHE A 279 -12.78 -1.08 12.53
CA PHE A 279 -12.48 -2.45 12.19
C PHE A 279 -13.48 -2.94 11.16
N MET A 280 -12.98 -3.54 10.08
CA MET A 280 -13.77 -3.97 8.94
C MET A 280 -13.55 -5.46 8.64
N LYS A 281 -14.53 -6.10 8.02
CA LYS A 281 -14.50 -7.53 7.62
C LYS A 281 -15.14 -7.73 6.25
N LYS A 282 -14.67 -8.74 5.52
CA LYS A 282 -15.20 -9.18 4.24
C LYS A 282 -15.22 -10.71 4.20
N THR A 283 -16.35 -11.29 3.83
CA THR A 283 -16.44 -12.72 3.46
C THR A 283 -15.80 -12.90 2.08
N VAL A 284 -14.88 -13.86 1.97
CA VAL A 284 -14.10 -14.12 0.74
C VAL A 284 -14.34 -15.52 0.16
N ALA A 285 -14.93 -16.43 0.93
CA ALA A 285 -15.42 -17.76 0.52
C ALA A 285 -16.74 -18.09 1.21
#